data_AF-A0A6N7BA99-F1
#
_entry.id   AF-A0A6N7BA99-F1
#
_cell.length_a   1.000
_cell.length_b   1.000
_cell.length_c   1.000
_cell.angle_alpha   90.00
_cell.angle_beta   90.00
_cell.angle_gamma   90.00
#
_symmetry.space_group_name_H-M   'P 1'
#
loop_
_entity.id
_entity.type
_entity.pdbx_description
1 polymer ?
#
loop_
_entity_poly.entity_id
_entity_poly.type
_entity_poly.pdbx_seq_one_letter_code
_entity_poly.pdbx_strand_id
1 'polypeptide(L)'
;MTADEKFYQDVRAFTSINEKLLSGEAEIKLTKEEKTKLTFRLKENLEVMKKQMQKGFFIRRWIYRSAHTQFSNILETYFKD
;
A
#
# COMPACT_ATOMS: atom_id res chain seq x y z
N MET A 1 -7.52 7.75 23.23
CA MET A 1 -8.39 6.55 23.26
C MET A 1 -8.81 6.13 21.86
N THR A 2 -9.73 6.80 21.15
CA THR A 2 -10.17 6.37 19.80
C THR A 2 -9.09 6.45 18.70
N ALA A 3 -8.16 7.42 18.79
CA ALA A 3 -7.03 7.52 17.86
C ALA A 3 -6.05 6.35 18.01
N ASP A 4 -5.81 5.92 19.26
CA ASP A 4 -4.92 4.81 19.58
C ASP A 4 -5.49 3.49 19.06
N GLU A 5 -6.79 3.24 19.25
CA GLU A 5 -7.46 2.04 18.76
C GLU A 5 -7.37 1.88 17.24
N LYS A 6 -7.60 2.95 16.47
CA LYS A 6 -7.46 2.93 15.00
C LYS A 6 -6.03 2.63 14.58
N PHE A 7 -5.05 3.24 15.26
CA PHE A 7 -3.64 2.97 15.00
C PHE A 7 -3.29 1.50 15.29
N TYR A 8 -3.74 0.95 16.42
CA TYR A 8 -3.53 -0.47 16.74
C TYR A 8 -4.19 -1.43 15.74
N GLN A 9 -5.36 -1.08 15.20
CA GLN A 9 -6.00 -1.88 14.17
C GLN A 9 -5.20 -1.83 12.85
N ASP A 10 -4.64 -0.68 12.49
CA ASP A 10 -3.80 -0.57 11.28
C ASP A 10 -2.50 -1.36 11.43
N VAL A 11 -1.81 -1.21 12.57
CA VAL A 11 -0.60 -1.97 12.86
C VAL A 11 -0.88 -3.46 12.78
N ARG A 12 -1.95 -3.95 13.43
CA ARG A 12 -2.32 -5.38 13.37
C ARG A 12 -2.57 -5.87 11.94
N ALA A 13 -3.34 -5.12 11.16
CA ALA A 13 -3.64 -5.51 9.78
C ALA A 13 -2.36 -5.56 8.92
N PHE A 14 -1.47 -4.57 9.01
CA PHE A 14 -0.24 -4.55 8.22
C PHE A 14 0.79 -5.59 8.70
N THR A 15 0.87 -5.86 10.01
CA THR A 15 1.69 -6.96 10.53
C THR A 15 1.22 -8.29 9.97
N SER A 16 -0.09 -8.58 10.01
CA SER A 16 -0.67 -9.81 9.43
C SER A 16 -0.39 -9.94 7.93
N ILE A 17 -0.54 -8.84 7.17
CA ILE A 17 -0.21 -8.84 5.73
C ILE A 17 1.27 -9.16 5.52
N ASN A 18 2.16 -8.57 6.30
CA ASN A 18 3.59 -8.82 6.19
C ASN A 18 3.95 -10.27 6.53
N GLU A 19 3.36 -10.84 7.58
CA GLU A 19 3.54 -12.26 7.94
C GLU A 19 3.09 -13.18 6.81
N LYS A 20 1.96 -12.89 6.17
CA LYS A 20 1.48 -13.65 5.00
C LYS A 20 2.43 -13.54 3.81
N LEU A 21 2.94 -12.35 3.51
CA LEU A 21 3.92 -12.17 2.43
C LEU A 21 5.22 -12.94 2.69
N LEU A 22 5.60 -13.11 3.95
CA LEU A 22 6.77 -13.86 4.37
C LEU A 22 6.53 -15.37 4.49
N SER A 23 5.29 -15.86 4.40
CA SER A 23 4.99 -17.29 4.54
C SER A 23 5.46 -18.13 3.35
N GLY A 24 5.76 -17.49 2.21
CA GLY A 24 6.19 -18.17 0.99
C GLY A 24 5.06 -18.88 0.23
N GLU A 25 3.80 -18.66 0.63
CA GLU A 25 2.63 -19.14 -0.11
C GLU A 25 2.56 -18.48 -1.49
N ALA A 26 2.17 -19.27 -2.50
CA ALA A 26 2.03 -18.79 -3.88
C ALA A 26 0.85 -17.81 -4.05
N GLU A 27 -0.17 -17.92 -3.21
CA GLU A 27 -1.37 -17.07 -3.22
C GLU A 27 -1.64 -16.55 -1.81
N ILE A 28 -1.67 -15.23 -1.65
CA ILE A 28 -1.93 -14.59 -0.35
C ILE A 28 -3.40 -14.22 -0.23
N LYS A 29 -4.10 -14.86 0.71
CA LYS A 29 -5.50 -14.54 1.01
C LYS A 29 -5.59 -13.42 2.05
N LEU A 30 -6.19 -12.32 1.63
CA LEU A 30 -6.47 -11.18 2.49
C LEU A 30 -7.87 -11.27 3.08
N THR A 31 -8.01 -10.91 4.35
CA THR A 31 -9.32 -10.65 4.94
C THR A 31 -9.92 -9.38 4.33
N LYS A 32 -11.24 -9.17 4.49
CA LYS A 32 -11.90 -7.94 4.01
C LYS A 32 -11.28 -6.68 4.62
N GLU A 33 -10.92 -6.72 5.90
CA GLU A 33 -10.27 -5.60 6.58
C GLU A 33 -8.90 -5.30 5.98
N GLU A 34 -8.05 -6.32 5.85
CA GLU A 34 -6.71 -6.20 5.26
C GLU A 34 -6.78 -5.67 3.82
N LYS A 35 -7.65 -6.24 2.99
CA LYS A 35 -7.88 -5.78 1.60
C LYS A 35 -8.26 -4.30 1.59
N THR A 36 -9.22 -3.91 2.42
CA THR A 36 -9.73 -2.52 2.48
C THR A 36 -8.63 -1.55 2.89
N LYS A 37 -7.91 -1.86 3.97
CA LYS A 37 -6.83 -1.00 4.49
C LYS A 37 -5.65 -0.90 3.53
N LEU A 38 -5.22 -2.02 2.97
CA LEU A 38 -4.14 -2.04 1.99
C LEU A 38 -4.50 -1.24 0.75
N THR A 39 -5.71 -1.43 0.21
CA THR A 39 -6.20 -0.67 -0.96
C THR A 39 -6.22 0.83 -0.66
N PHE A 40 -6.74 1.23 0.50
CA PHE A 40 -6.80 2.63 0.90
C PHE A 40 -5.41 3.25 0.99
N ARG A 41 -4.46 2.59 1.68
CA ARG A 41 -3.09 3.10 1.81
C ARG A 41 -2.32 3.13 0.49
N LEU A 42 -2.51 2.14 -0.39
CA LEU A 42 -1.91 2.15 -1.73
C LEU A 42 -2.39 3.35 -2.54
N LYS A 43 -3.70 3.68 -2.50
CA LYS A 43 -4.27 4.86 -3.17
C LYS A 43 -3.73 6.17 -2.59
N GLU A 44 -3.69 6.31 -1.26
CA GLU A 44 -3.10 7.48 -0.59
C GLU A 44 -1.64 7.67 -1.00
N ASN A 45 -0.86 6.58 -1.01
CA ASN A 45 0.54 6.60 -1.38
C ASN A 45 0.75 7.02 -2.84
N LEU A 46 -0.07 6.53 -3.79
CA LEU A 46 0.00 6.98 -5.19
C LEU A 46 -0.17 8.49 -5.32
N GLU A 47 -1.15 9.07 -4.63
CA GLU A 47 -1.37 10.52 -4.64
C GLU A 47 -0.20 11.31 -4.03
N VAL A 48 0.38 10.80 -2.94
CA VAL A 48 1.58 11.40 -2.34
C VAL A 48 2.77 11.32 -3.30
N MET A 49 3.02 10.16 -3.90
CA MET A 49 4.11 9.96 -4.87
C MET A 49 3.94 10.87 -6.08
N LYS A 50 2.72 11.02 -6.59
CA LYS A 50 2.39 11.94 -7.70
C LYS A 50 2.74 13.39 -7.35
N LYS A 51 2.38 13.85 -6.15
CA LYS A 51 2.76 15.19 -5.66
C LYS A 51 4.27 15.34 -5.51
N GLN A 52 4.96 14.32 -4.99
CA GLN A 52 6.42 14.34 -4.84
C GLN A 52 7.17 14.34 -6.18
N MET A 53 6.65 13.64 -7.20
CA MET A 53 7.17 13.68 -8.56
C MET A 53 7.06 15.05 -9.22
N GLN A 54 6.07 15.87 -8.83
CA GLN A 54 5.92 17.24 -9.35
C GLN A 54 6.91 18.21 -8.71
N LYS A 55 7.30 17.99 -7.46
CA LYS A 55 8.18 18.88 -6.68
C LYS A 55 9.66 18.48 -6.67
N GLY A 56 10.00 17.26 -7.09
CA GLY A 56 11.35 16.69 -6.96
C GLY A 56 12.25 16.86 -8.19
N PHE A 57 13.56 16.92 -7.95
CA PHE A 57 14.61 16.78 -8.97
C PHE A 57 14.60 15.38 -9.61
N PHE A 58 15.37 15.22 -10.70
CA PHE A 58 15.30 14.04 -11.58
C PHE A 58 15.42 12.69 -10.87
N ILE A 59 16.33 12.52 -9.91
CA ILE A 59 16.51 11.24 -9.16
C ILE A 59 15.26 10.92 -8.33
N ARG A 60 14.78 11.90 -7.56
CA ARG A 60 13.58 11.75 -6.73
C ARG A 60 12.37 11.41 -7.61
N ARG A 61 12.25 12.09 -8.76
CA ARG A 61 11.19 11.83 -9.72
C ARG A 61 11.26 10.43 -10.32
N TRP A 62 12.45 9.93 -10.61
CA TRP A 62 12.66 8.59 -11.16
C TRP A 62 12.29 7.49 -10.15
N ILE A 63 12.73 7.60 -8.89
CA ILE A 63 12.39 6.65 -7.82
C ILE A 63 10.87 6.60 -7.60
N TYR A 64 10.24 7.78 -7.44
CA TYR A 64 8.80 7.83 -7.24
C TYR A 64 8.00 7.36 -8.46
N ARG A 65 8.50 7.58 -9.68
CA ARG A 65 7.86 7.05 -10.89
C ARG A 65 7.86 5.53 -10.88
N SER A 66 9.00 4.89 -10.56
CA SER A 66 9.09 3.43 -10.47
C SER A 66 8.11 2.87 -9.42
N ALA A 67 8.14 3.41 -8.19
CA ALA A 67 7.24 2.98 -7.13
C ALA A 67 5.76 3.21 -7.47
N HIS A 68 5.43 4.36 -8.07
CA HIS A 68 4.07 4.68 -8.51
C HIS A 68 3.56 3.68 -9.55
N THR A 69 4.38 3.32 -10.54
CA THR A 69 3.99 2.30 -11.54
C THR A 69 3.73 0.94 -10.88
N GLN A 70 4.60 0.51 -9.97
CA GLN A 70 4.42 -0.76 -9.26
C GLN A 70 3.11 -0.78 -8.46
N PHE A 71 2.83 0.28 -7.69
CA PHE A 71 1.62 0.35 -6.86
C PHE A 71 0.36 0.46 -7.71
N SER A 72 0.42 1.18 -8.83
CA SER A 72 -0.68 1.25 -9.80
C SER A 72 -0.98 -0.13 -10.38
N ASN A 73 0.05 -0.89 -10.77
CA ASN A 73 -0.12 -2.22 -11.33
C ASN A 73 -0.70 -3.20 -10.31
N ILE A 74 -0.26 -3.15 -9.06
CA ILE A 74 -0.82 -3.98 -7.97
C ILE A 74 -2.32 -3.68 -7.80
N LEU A 75 -2.69 -2.40 -7.69
CA LEU A 75 -4.08 -2.01 -7.54
C LEU A 75 -4.93 -2.45 -8.73
N GLU A 76 -4.43 -2.25 -9.95
CA GLU A 76 -5.17 -2.57 -11.17
C GLU A 76 -5.33 -4.08 -11.38
N THR A 77 -4.33 -4.88 -11.01
CA THR A 77 -4.34 -6.33 -11.23
C THR A 77 -5.14 -7.08 -10.15
N TYR A 78 -5.05 -6.66 -8.88
CA TYR A 78 -5.55 -7.45 -7.75
C TYR A 78 -6.66 -6.77 -6.93
N PHE A 79 -6.86 -5.46 -7.08
CA PHE A 79 -7.77 -4.68 -6.23
C PHE A 79 -8.77 -3.82 -7.02
N LYS A 80 -8.77 -3.91 -8.35
CA LYS A 80 -9.77 -3.30 -9.22
C LYS A 80 -10.98 -4.24 -9.24
N ASP A 81 -12.14 -3.70 -8.84
CA ASP A 81 -13.42 -4.41 -8.98
C ASP A 81 -13.80 -4.48 -10.47
#